data_AF-X1P9J8-F1
#
_entry.id   AF-X1P9J8-F1
#
_cell.length_a   1.000
_cell.length_b   1.000
_cell.length_c   1.000
_cell.angle_alpha   90.00
_cell.angle_beta   90.00
_cell.angle_gamma   90.00
#
_symmetry.space_group_name_H-M   'P 1'
#
loop_
_entity.id
_entity.type
_entity.pdbx_description
1 polymer ?
#
loop_
_entity_poly.entity_id
_entity_poly.type
_entity_poly.pdbx_seq_one_letter_code
_entity_poly.pdbx_strand_id
1 'polypeptide(L)' 'FSHQRLEEALEYYILATVIKPDWSEPYYKLGLVYLNKADNANAIENLEKFLELEPDSERSVNVKNIIKYLKKDGGGF' A
#
# COMPACT_ATOMS: atom_id res chain seq x y z
N PHE A 1 19.02 -12.56 1.82
CA PHE A 1 17.78 -13.31 1.54
C PHE A 1 16.63 -12.31 1.45
N SER A 2 16.40 -11.62 0.32
CA SER A 2 15.60 -10.37 0.44
C SER A 2 14.70 -9.99 -0.73
N HIS A 3 15.01 -10.33 -1.98
CA HIS A 3 14.22 -9.85 -3.13
C HIS A 3 13.13 -10.84 -3.55
N GLN A 4 13.47 -12.13 -3.65
CA GLN A 4 12.58 -13.18 -4.11
C GLN A 4 11.29 -13.33 -3.29
N ARG A 5 11.37 -13.19 -1.96
CA ARG A 5 10.19 -13.25 -1.08
C ARG A 5 9.29 -12.01 -1.17
N LEU A 6 9.84 -10.86 -1.56
CA LEU A 6 9.07 -9.64 -1.74
C LEU A 6 8.28 -9.68 -3.05
N GLU A 7 8.87 -10.28 -4.09
CA GLU A 7 8.22 -10.52 -5.38
C GLU A 7 7.08 -11.54 -5.24
N GLU A 8 7.30 -12.66 -4.56
CA GLU A 8 6.24 -13.64 -4.28
C GLU A 8 5.12 -13.03 -3.43
N ALA A 9 5.46 -12.25 -2.38
CA ALA A 9 4.45 -11.59 -1.55
C ALA A 9 3.59 -10.60 -2.36
N LEU A 10 4.19 -9.88 -3.30
CA LEU A 10 3.48 -8.97 -4.19
C LEU A 10 2.41 -9.73 -5.00
N GLU A 11 2.78 -10.86 -5.61
CA GLU A 11 1.83 -11.69 -6.38
C GLU A 11 0.68 -12.20 -5.51
N TYR A 12 0.96 -12.70 -4.31
CA TYR A 12 -0.08 -13.16 -3.39
C TYR A 12 -1.05 -12.05 -2.97
N TYR A 13 -0.53 -10.85 -2.69
CA TYR A 13 -1.40 -9.73 -2.31
C TYR A 13 -2.20 -9.21 -3.50
N ILE A 14 -1.66 -9.18 -4.72
CA ILE A 14 -2.42 -8.84 -5.94
C ILE A 14 -3.54 -9.86 -6.16
N LEU A 15 -3.26 -11.16 -6.04
CA LEU A 15 -4.31 -12.18 -6.16
C LEU A 15 -5.39 -11.99 -5.09
N ALA A 16 -5.00 -11.63 -3.87
CA ALA A 16 -5.95 -11.37 -2.80
C ALA A 16 -6.88 -10.18 -3.10
N THR A 17 -6.39 -9.10 -3.73
CA THR A 17 -7.24 -7.97 -4.14
C THR A 17 -8.20 -8.32 -5.27
N VAL A 18 -7.84 -9.28 -6.14
CA VAL A 18 -8.73 -9.79 -7.19
C VAL A 18 -9.80 -10.72 -6.60
N ILE A 19 -9.42 -11.61 -5.67
CA ILE A 19 -10.34 -12.60 -5.09
C ILE A 19 -11.29 -11.95 -4.09
N LYS A 20 -10.82 -10.97 -3.31
CA LYS A 20 -11.59 -10.22 -2.30
C LYS A 20 -11.26 -8.72 -2.37
N PRO A 21 -11.91 -7.97 -3.27
CA PRO A 21 -11.66 -6.54 -3.44
C PRO A 21 -12.14 -5.69 -2.26
N ASP A 22 -12.92 -6.26 -1.35
CA ASP A 22 -13.40 -5.64 -0.10
C ASP A 22 -12.48 -5.94 1.10
N TRP A 23 -11.41 -6.71 0.90
CA TRP A 23 -10.45 -7.01 1.95
C TRP A 23 -9.37 -5.93 2.01
N SER A 24 -9.32 -5.19 3.13
CA SER A 24 -8.41 -4.07 3.36
C SER A 24 -6.93 -4.48 3.46
N GLU A 25 -6.63 -5.61 4.12
CA GLU A 25 -5.26 -6.01 4.48
C GLU A 25 -4.30 -6.11 3.28
N PRO A 26 -4.67 -6.76 2.15
CA PRO A 26 -3.81 -6.83 0.97
C PRO A 26 -3.43 -5.45 0.43
N TYR A 27 -4.36 -4.50 0.37
CA TYR A 27 -4.08 -3.15 -0.08
C TYR A 27 -3.07 -2.43 0.83
N TYR A 28 -3.19 -2.59 2.15
CA TYR A 28 -2.18 -2.06 3.08
C TYR A 28 -0.80 -2.67 2.83
N LYS A 29 -0.72 -4.00 2.68
CA LYS A 29 0.54 -4.71 2.43
C LYS A 29 1.17 -4.32 1.10
N LEU A 30 0.38 -4.24 0.04
CA LEU A 30 0.82 -3.75 -1.28
C LEU A 30 1.41 -2.34 -1.17
N GLY A 31 0.71 -1.43 -0.48
CA GLY A 31 1.20 -0.09 -0.21
C GLY A 31 2.61 -0.07 0.42
N LEU A 32 2.83 -0.89 1.46
CA LEU A 32 4.14 -1.02 2.10
C LEU A 32 5.21 -1.65 1.19
N VAL A 33 4.84 -2.63 0.36
CA VAL A 33 5.76 -3.25 -0.60
C VAL A 33 6.19 -2.23 -1.65
N TYR A 34 5.26 -1.45 -2.20
CA TYR A 34 5.56 -0.40 -3.18
C TYR A 34 6.39 0.73 -2.58
N LEU A 35 6.16 1.11 -1.32
CA LEU A 35 7.04 2.03 -0.57
C LEU A 35 8.48 1.52 -0.52
N ASN A 36 8.66 0.23 -0.23
CA ASN A 36 10.00 -0.37 -0.17
C ASN A 36 10.70 -0.35 -1.54
N LYS A 37 9.91 -0.40 -2.63
CA LYS A 37 10.38 -0.29 -4.01
C LYS A 37 10.52 1.16 -4.51
N ALA A 38 10.31 2.15 -3.64
CA ALA A 38 10.25 3.59 -3.99
C ALA A 38 9.22 3.94 -5.07
N ASP A 39 8.22 3.08 -5.28
CA ASP A 39 7.11 3.31 -6.21
C ASP A 39 5.99 4.03 -5.48
N ASN A 40 6.17 5.34 -5.31
CA ASN A 40 5.26 6.17 -4.52
C ASN A 40 3.85 6.24 -5.13
N ALA A 41 3.73 6.14 -6.45
CA ALA A 41 2.44 6.17 -7.15
C ALA A 41 1.59 4.96 -6.78
N ASN A 42 2.12 3.75 -6.98
CA ASN A 42 1.41 2.52 -6.62
C ASN A 42 1.23 2.37 -5.10
N ALA A 43 2.16 2.89 -4.30
CA ALA A 43 1.99 2.94 -2.85
C ALA A 43 0.79 3.79 -2.44
N ILE A 44 0.64 5.00 -2.98
CA ILE A 44 -0.49 5.89 -2.69
C ILE A 44 -1.80 5.22 -3.09
N GLU A 45 -1.90 4.69 -4.30
CA GLU A 45 -3.15 4.08 -4.81
C GLU A 45 -3.65 2.94 -3.90
N ASN A 46 -2.76 2.03 -3.53
CA ASN A 46 -3.13 0.91 -2.66
C ASN A 46 -3.46 1.37 -1.23
N LEU A 47 -2.71 2.33 -0.70
CA LEU A 47 -3.00 2.88 0.63
C LEU A 47 -4.30 3.68 0.67
N GLU A 48 -4.66 4.39 -0.41
CA GLU A 48 -5.96 5.04 -0.54
C GLU A 48 -7.09 4.01 -0.58
N LYS A 49 -6.91 2.91 -1.31
CA LYS A 49 -7.89 1.82 -1.32
C LYS A 49 -8.09 1.19 0.05
N PHE A 50 -7.02 1.03 0.82
CA PHE A 50 -7.10 0.61 2.22
C PHE A 50 -7.95 1.59 3.06
N LEU A 51 -7.78 2.91 2.88
CA LEU A 51 -8.55 3.93 3.60
C LEU A 51 -10.02 3.98 3.19
N GLU A 52 -10.36 3.64 1.95
CA GLU A 52 -11.76 3.48 1.53
C GLU A 52 -12.46 2.34 2.28
N LEU A 53 -11.73 1.25 2.55
CA LEU A 53 -12.27 0.05 3.22
C LEU A 53 -12.22 0.16 4.75
N GLU A 54 -11.18 0.78 5.32
CA GLU A 54 -11.00 0.99 6.76
C GLU A 54 -10.67 2.46 7.10
N PRO A 55 -11.65 3.38 6.94
CA PRO A 55 -11.42 4.81 7.17
C PRO A 55 -11.12 5.18 8.63
N ASP A 56 -11.59 4.36 9.58
CA ASP A 56 -11.59 4.61 11.02
C ASP A 56 -10.77 3.60 11.84
N SER A 57 -9.89 2.83 11.20
CA SER A 57 -8.97 1.95 11.94
C SER A 57 -7.81 2.74 12.55
N GLU A 58 -7.17 2.20 13.59
CA GLU A 58 -5.94 2.78 14.16
C GLU A 58 -4.84 2.94 13.10
N ARG A 59 -4.78 1.99 12.16
CA ARG A 59 -3.86 2.02 11.01
C ARG A 59 -4.19 3.13 10.03
N SER A 60 -5.44 3.57 9.92
CA SER A 60 -5.85 4.64 9.01
C SER A 60 -5.10 5.96 9.28
N VAL A 61 -4.80 6.27 10.54
CA VAL A 61 -4.06 7.48 10.92
C VAL A 61 -2.63 7.42 10.37
N ASN A 62 -1.96 6.27 10.54
CA ASN A 62 -0.62 6.06 10.01
C ASN A 62 -0.61 6.11 8.49
N VAL A 63 -1.58 5.48 7.83
CA VAL A 63 -1.69 5.49 6.37
C VAL A 63 -1.95 6.89 5.81
N LYS A 64 -2.83 7.68 6.44
CA LYS A 64 -3.06 9.09 6.07
C LYS A 64 -1.77 9.92 6.16
N ASN A 65 -0.96 9.71 7.21
CA ASN A 65 0.33 10.39 7.37
C ASN A 65 1.34 10.00 6.29
N ILE A 66 1.41 8.71 5.94
CA ILE A 66 2.26 8.20 4.85
C ILE A 66 1.85 8.85 3.52
N ILE A 67 0.58 8.77 3.13
CA ILE A 67 0.09 9.38 1.88
C ILE A 67 0.40 10.87 1.84
N LYS A 68 0.18 11.59 2.95
CA LYS A 68 0.49 13.03 3.04
C LYS A 68 1.98 13.30 2.84
N TYR A 69 2.86 12.48 3.42
CA TYR A 69 4.31 12.61 3.22
C TYR A 69 4.69 12.36 1.77
N LEU A 70 4.22 11.25 1.16
CA LEU A 70 4.53 10.90 -0.23
C LEU A 70 4.02 11.95 -1.24
N LYS A 71 2.81 12.48 -1.03
CA LYS A 71 2.24 13.53 -1.88
C LYS A 71 2.98 14.87 -1.74
N LYS A 72 3.52 15.17 -0.55
CA LYS A 72 4.32 16.37 -0.31
C LYS A 72 5.72 16.25 -0.91
N ASP A 73 6.30 15.05 -0.87
CA ASP A 73 7.63 14.76 -1.41
C ASP A 73 7.60 14.53 -2.94
N GLY A 74 6.41 14.32 -3.53
CA GLY A 74 6.16 14.25 -4.98
C GLY A 74 6.43 15.54 -5.77
N GLY A 75 7.24 16.45 -5.24
CA GLY A 75 7.84 17.59 -5.95
C GLY A 75 9.37 17.57 -5.98
N GLY A 76 10.02 16.46 -5.61
CA GLY A 76 11.48 16.41 -5.58
C GLY A 76 12.06 15.05 -5.92
N PHE A 77 12.16 14.75 -7.21
CA PHE A 77 13.40 14.29 -7.86
C PHE A 77 13.37 14.75 -9.32
#